data_AF-A0A3N1UW05-F1
#
_entry.id   AF-A0A3N1UW05-F1
#
_cell.length_a   1.000
_cell.length_b   1.000
_cell.length_c   1.000
_cell.angle_alpha   90.00
_cell.angle_beta   90.00
_cell.angle_gamma   90.00
#
_symmetry.space_group_name_H-M   'P 1'
#
loop_
_entity.id
_entity.type
_entity.pdbx_description
1 polymer ?
#
loop_
_entity_poly.entity_id
_entity_poly.type
_entity_poly.pdbx_seq_one_letter_code
_entity_poly.pdbx_strand_id
1 'polypeptide(L)'
;MTWNDFVVNADFAAYYDEIPDLAGVRLRSVHLDGWDPTVTLRLDLPRYPDRWEGAPGDTLQCQIQFMMVREFLMEGWRPPVTADVLLRALPEHRLAVEVAAPGLAVSFTANASVKAGKISVFTQDADGGDGGARSFARALENRLYPTLPPVHVNSFYERV
;
A
#
# COMPACT_ATOMS: atom_id res chain seq x y z
N MET A 1 -3.10 -18.37 5.11
CA MET A 1 -3.44 -17.50 3.98
C MET A 1 -2.95 -16.12 4.35
N THR A 2 -2.06 -15.56 3.55
CA THR A 2 -1.50 -14.22 3.76
C THR A 2 -2.17 -13.24 2.82
N TRP A 3 -1.99 -11.94 3.05
CA TRP A 3 -2.49 -10.91 2.14
C TRP A 3 -1.90 -11.05 0.72
N ASN A 4 -0.66 -11.55 0.61
CA ASN A 4 0.03 -11.76 -0.65
C ASN A 4 -0.64 -12.82 -1.53
N ASP A 5 -1.40 -13.77 -0.95
CA ASP A 5 -2.13 -14.78 -1.70
C ASP A 5 -3.22 -14.18 -2.62
N PHE A 6 -3.62 -12.93 -2.36
CA PHE A 6 -4.60 -12.20 -3.19
C PHE A 6 -3.93 -11.31 -4.25
N VAL A 7 -2.62 -11.09 -4.19
CA VAL A 7 -1.90 -10.18 -5.09
C VAL A 7 -1.69 -10.86 -6.44
N VAL A 8 -2.20 -10.27 -7.52
CA VAL A 8 -2.19 -10.93 -8.84
C VAL A 8 -1.12 -10.43 -9.81
N ASN A 9 -0.47 -9.31 -9.53
CA ASN A 9 0.39 -8.58 -10.48
C ASN A 9 1.81 -8.29 -9.98
N ALA A 10 2.13 -8.68 -8.75
CA ALA A 10 3.42 -8.46 -8.12
C ALA A 10 3.80 -9.68 -7.29
N ASP A 11 5.10 -9.94 -7.20
CA ASP A 11 5.65 -11.04 -6.40
C ASP A 11 6.53 -10.46 -5.29
N PHE A 12 6.02 -10.46 -4.05
CA PHE A 12 6.78 -9.97 -2.90
C PHE A 12 7.88 -10.94 -2.44
N ALA A 13 7.88 -12.20 -2.88
CA ALA A 13 8.96 -13.14 -2.59
C ALA A 13 10.28 -12.74 -3.27
N ALA A 14 10.20 -11.92 -4.31
CA ALA A 14 11.37 -11.29 -4.93
C ALA A 14 12.16 -10.41 -3.93
N TYR A 15 11.47 -9.80 -2.94
CA TYR A 15 12.08 -8.87 -1.98
C TYR A 15 12.27 -9.45 -0.58
N TYR A 16 11.52 -10.49 -0.23
CA TYR A 16 11.47 -11.04 1.12
C TYR A 16 11.65 -12.56 1.12
N ASP A 17 12.44 -13.08 2.07
CA ASP A 17 12.47 -14.51 2.39
C ASP A 17 11.17 -14.94 3.09
N GLU A 18 10.69 -14.08 3.97
CA GLU A 18 9.40 -14.19 4.65
C GLU A 18 8.63 -12.87 4.48
N ILE A 19 7.55 -12.90 3.71
CA ILE A 19 6.74 -11.71 3.42
C ILE A 19 6.09 -11.24 4.72
N PRO A 20 6.31 -9.98 5.15
CA PRO A 20 5.74 -9.50 6.39
C PRO A 20 4.21 -9.42 6.30
N ASP A 21 3.54 -9.72 7.40
CA ASP A 21 2.12 -9.41 7.57
C ASP A 21 1.90 -7.89 7.51
N LEU A 22 0.67 -7.48 7.20
CA LEU A 22 0.28 -6.07 7.22
C LEU A 22 -0.11 -5.60 8.64
N ALA A 23 0.60 -6.09 9.66
CA ALA A 23 0.46 -5.67 11.04
C ALA A 23 1.48 -4.57 11.37
N GLY A 24 1.04 -3.50 12.05
CA GLY A 24 1.89 -2.36 12.38
C GLY A 24 2.42 -1.59 11.16
N VAL A 25 1.72 -1.63 10.02
CA VAL A 25 2.09 -0.85 8.82
C VAL A 25 1.85 0.64 9.05
N ARG A 26 2.67 1.48 8.43
CA ARG A 26 2.38 2.93 8.41
C ARG A 26 1.46 3.25 7.25
N LEU A 27 0.19 3.51 7.54
CA LEU A 27 -0.79 3.92 6.54
C LEU A 27 -0.58 5.40 6.19
N ARG A 28 -0.10 5.65 4.98
CA ARG A 28 0.22 6.99 4.47
C ARG A 28 -0.98 7.68 3.84
N SER A 29 -1.83 6.92 3.17
CA SER A 29 -3.04 7.44 2.54
C SER A 29 -4.05 6.34 2.24
N VAL A 30 -5.34 6.69 2.32
CA VAL A 30 -6.45 5.96 1.73
C VAL A 30 -6.94 6.80 0.54
N HIS A 31 -6.81 6.28 -0.67
CA HIS A 31 -7.20 6.98 -1.89
C HIS A 31 -8.43 6.32 -2.49
N LEU A 32 -9.48 7.10 -2.70
CA LEU A 32 -10.69 6.68 -3.41
C LEU A 32 -10.59 7.18 -4.85
N ASP A 33 -10.70 6.27 -5.81
CA ASP A 33 -10.78 6.63 -7.22
C ASP A 33 -12.11 7.35 -7.50
N GLY A 34 -12.05 8.46 -8.24
CA GLY A 34 -13.22 9.28 -8.55
C GLY A 34 -14.12 8.72 -9.65
N TRP A 35 -13.68 7.69 -10.37
CA TRP A 35 -14.30 7.17 -11.59
C TRP A 35 -14.62 5.68 -11.54
N ASP A 36 -13.94 4.91 -10.68
CA ASP A 36 -14.12 3.48 -10.51
C ASP A 36 -14.29 3.13 -9.02
N PRO A 37 -15.08 2.10 -8.62
CA PRO A 37 -15.15 1.62 -7.24
C PRO A 37 -13.84 0.95 -6.80
N THR A 38 -12.81 1.77 -6.60
CA THR A 38 -11.45 1.34 -6.29
C THR A 38 -10.91 2.12 -5.07
N VAL A 39 -10.27 1.38 -4.17
CA VAL A 39 -9.55 1.93 -3.00
C VAL A 39 -8.08 1.57 -3.15
N THR A 40 -7.19 2.56 -3.04
CA THR A 40 -5.74 2.34 -2.98
C THR A 40 -5.22 2.72 -1.60
N LEU A 41 -4.61 1.77 -0.90
CA LEU A 41 -3.87 2.01 0.33
C LEU A 41 -2.40 2.23 0.00
N ARG A 42 -1.81 3.32 0.49
CA ARG A 42 -0.34 3.52 0.46
C ARG A 42 0.23 3.21 1.83
N LEU A 43 1.13 2.23 1.90
CA LEU A 43 1.62 1.66 3.14
C LEU A 43 3.14 1.64 3.13
N ASP A 44 3.74 1.95 4.27
CA ASP A 44 5.09 1.48 4.56
C ASP A 44 4.99 0.10 5.23
N LEU A 45 5.73 -0.88 4.71
CA LEU A 45 5.78 -2.22 5.31
C LEU A 45 6.58 -2.20 6.62
N PRO A 46 6.24 -3.06 7.59
CA PRO A 46 6.83 -3.02 8.93
C PRO A 46 8.28 -3.49 8.96
N ARG A 47 8.77 -4.05 7.86
CA ARG A 47 10.12 -4.63 7.72
C ARG A 47 10.74 -4.23 6.39
N TYR A 48 12.00 -3.81 6.43
CA TYR A 48 12.79 -3.58 5.23
C TYR A 48 13.02 -4.90 4.46
N PRO A 49 13.05 -4.89 3.11
CA PRO A 49 13.26 -6.09 2.30
C PRO A 49 14.62 -6.75 2.54
N ASP A 50 14.66 -8.07 2.39
CA ASP A 50 15.89 -8.87 2.42
C ASP A 50 16.72 -8.67 1.14
N ARG A 51 16.04 -8.33 0.04
CA ARG A 51 16.62 -8.12 -1.29
C ARG A 51 16.15 -6.83 -1.90
N TRP A 52 17.11 -5.97 -2.28
CA TRP A 52 16.85 -4.73 -2.99
C TRP A 52 18.03 -4.36 -3.90
N GLU A 53 17.77 -4.20 -5.20
CA GLU A 53 18.80 -3.88 -6.20
C GLU A 53 18.88 -2.37 -6.55
N GLY A 54 18.00 -1.55 -5.96
CA GLY A 54 17.95 -0.12 -6.20
C GLY A 54 18.83 0.71 -5.25
N ALA A 55 18.60 2.02 -5.22
CA ALA A 55 19.29 2.92 -4.29
C ALA A 55 18.93 2.56 -2.83
N PRO A 56 19.81 2.86 -1.85
CA PRO A 56 19.58 2.50 -0.46
C PRO A 56 18.39 3.25 0.16
N GLY A 57 17.85 2.68 1.24
CA GLY A 57 16.80 3.26 2.06
C GLY A 57 16.66 2.48 3.38
N ASP A 58 15.73 2.88 4.23
CA ASP A 58 15.41 2.20 5.50
C ASP A 58 13.97 1.69 5.55
N THR A 59 13.14 2.10 4.60
CA THR A 59 11.70 1.83 4.59
C THR A 59 11.26 1.38 3.20
N LEU A 60 10.51 0.28 3.11
CA LEU A 60 9.81 -0.11 1.89
C LEU A 60 8.38 0.41 1.91
N GLN A 61 7.98 1.08 0.83
CA GLN A 61 6.63 1.58 0.61
C GLN A 61 6.02 0.91 -0.63
N CYS A 62 4.74 0.61 -0.57
CA CYS A 62 3.97 0.14 -1.70
C CYS A 62 2.54 0.70 -1.71
N GLN A 63 1.87 0.54 -2.83
CA GLN A 63 0.43 0.71 -2.96
C GLN A 63 -0.24 -0.65 -3.11
N ILE A 64 -1.35 -0.86 -2.39
CA ILE A 64 -2.25 -2.00 -2.56
C ILE A 64 -3.60 -1.46 -3.03
N GLN A 65 -4.02 -1.88 -4.22
CA GLN A 65 -5.25 -1.45 -4.88
C GLN A 65 -6.29 -2.57 -4.83
N PHE A 66 -7.46 -2.21 -4.31
CA PHE A 66 -8.64 -3.04 -4.18
C PHE A 66 -9.69 -2.59 -5.20
N MET A 67 -10.19 -3.51 -6.00
CA MET A 67 -11.17 -3.24 -7.06
C MET A 67 -12.57 -3.76 -6.68
N MET A 68 -13.61 -3.25 -7.35
CA MET A 68 -15.01 -3.61 -7.09
C MET A 68 -15.42 -3.40 -5.63
N VAL A 69 -14.97 -2.29 -5.06
CA VAL A 69 -15.21 -1.89 -3.67
C VAL A 69 -16.70 -1.62 -3.44
N ARG A 70 -17.20 -2.11 -2.31
CA ARG A 70 -18.55 -1.87 -1.81
C ARG A 70 -18.50 -1.59 -0.31
N GLU A 71 -19.55 -0.95 0.19
CA GLU A 71 -19.76 -0.74 1.64
C GLU A 71 -18.57 -0.04 2.31
N PHE A 72 -17.95 0.91 1.61
CA PHE A 72 -16.82 1.66 2.15
C PHE A 72 -17.26 2.54 3.31
N LEU A 73 -16.60 2.35 4.45
CA LEU A 73 -16.72 3.16 5.65
C LEU A 73 -15.33 3.61 6.07
N MET A 74 -15.21 4.89 6.42
CA MET A 74 -14.00 5.44 7.01
C MET A 74 -14.39 6.45 8.09
N GLU A 75 -13.86 6.23 9.29
CA GLU A 75 -14.09 7.08 10.46
C GLU A 75 -12.76 7.53 11.06
N GLY A 76 -12.63 8.83 11.28
CA GLY A 76 -11.39 9.44 11.75
C GLY A 76 -10.31 9.50 10.67
N TRP A 77 -9.25 10.25 10.96
CA TRP A 77 -8.00 10.31 10.21
C TRP A 77 -7.08 11.33 10.91
N ARG A 78 -5.99 10.86 11.51
CA ARG A 78 -4.98 11.74 12.14
C ARG A 78 -3.59 11.19 11.84
N PRO A 79 -2.99 11.54 10.69
CA PRO A 79 -1.66 11.08 10.34
C PRO A 79 -0.60 11.65 11.31
N PRO A 80 0.49 10.92 11.58
CA PRO A 80 0.81 9.59 11.04
C PRO A 80 -0.03 8.46 11.68
N VAL A 81 -0.45 7.50 10.86
CA VAL A 81 -1.25 6.35 11.30
C VAL A 81 -0.43 5.07 11.20
N THR A 82 -0.26 4.37 12.33
CA THR A 82 0.21 2.98 12.35
C THR A 82 -1.00 2.08 12.54
N ALA A 83 -1.23 1.16 11.60
CA ALA A 83 -2.43 0.36 11.51
C ALA A 83 -2.14 -1.12 11.29
N ASP A 84 -3.10 -1.95 11.65
CA ASP A 84 -3.19 -3.32 11.18
C ASP A 84 -4.18 -3.38 10.01
N VAL A 85 -3.80 -4.05 8.92
CA VAL A 85 -4.65 -4.28 7.75
C VAL A 85 -4.98 -5.77 7.68
N LEU A 86 -6.25 -6.10 7.84
CA LEU A 86 -6.74 -7.47 7.85
C LEU A 86 -7.54 -7.74 6.59
N LEU A 87 -7.20 -8.85 5.92
CA LEU A 87 -7.86 -9.33 4.72
C LEU A 87 -8.50 -10.69 5.02
N ARG A 88 -9.80 -10.81 4.78
CA ARG A 88 -10.54 -12.06 4.99
C ARG A 88 -11.29 -12.45 3.73
N ALA A 89 -10.98 -13.63 3.20
CA ALA A 89 -11.73 -14.20 2.08
C ALA A 89 -13.21 -14.38 2.46
N LEU A 90 -14.08 -14.02 1.54
CA LEU A 90 -15.52 -14.24 1.58
C LEU A 90 -15.93 -15.14 0.40
N PRO A 91 -17.16 -15.70 0.40
CA PRO A 91 -17.70 -16.37 -0.77
C PRO A 91 -17.70 -15.50 -2.04
N GLU A 92 -17.89 -16.12 -3.20
CA GLU A 92 -18.05 -15.42 -4.50
C GLU A 92 -16.85 -14.53 -4.90
N HIS A 93 -15.62 -14.97 -4.58
CA HIS A 93 -14.39 -14.22 -4.86
C HIS A 93 -14.40 -12.79 -4.30
N ARG A 94 -14.95 -12.64 -3.09
CA ARG A 94 -14.96 -11.36 -2.36
C ARG A 94 -13.95 -11.38 -1.22
N LEU A 95 -13.61 -10.18 -0.76
CA LEU A 95 -12.66 -9.94 0.30
C LEU A 95 -13.25 -8.90 1.25
N ALA A 96 -13.31 -9.20 2.55
CA ALA A 96 -13.49 -8.17 3.57
C ALA A 96 -12.14 -7.57 3.92
N VAL A 97 -12.07 -6.25 3.96
CA VAL A 97 -10.88 -5.49 4.32
C VAL A 97 -11.20 -4.62 5.52
N GLU A 98 -10.37 -4.72 6.55
CA GLU A 98 -10.47 -3.92 7.76
C GLU A 98 -9.10 -3.29 8.03
N VAL A 99 -9.10 -1.98 8.31
CA VAL A 99 -7.92 -1.24 8.74
C VAL A 99 -8.22 -0.58 10.07
N ALA A 100 -7.47 -0.95 11.10
CA ALA A 100 -7.68 -0.48 12.46
C ALA A 100 -6.43 0.22 12.99
N ALA A 101 -6.64 1.41 13.56
CA ALA A 101 -5.64 2.13 14.32
C ALA A 101 -6.30 3.03 15.38
N PRO A 102 -5.58 3.48 16.41
CA PRO A 102 -6.11 4.48 17.34
C PRO A 102 -6.60 5.73 16.60
N GLY A 103 -7.91 5.99 16.63
CA GLY A 103 -8.53 7.15 15.97
C GLY A 103 -8.71 7.03 14.45
N LEU A 104 -8.59 5.81 13.90
CA LEU A 104 -8.96 5.48 12.52
C LEU A 104 -9.61 4.09 12.45
N ALA A 105 -10.76 4.01 11.79
CA ALA A 105 -11.32 2.76 11.30
C ALA A 105 -11.65 2.89 9.81
N VAL A 106 -11.22 1.92 9.01
CA VAL A 106 -11.62 1.78 7.60
C VAL A 106 -12.13 0.37 7.39
N SER A 107 -13.25 0.21 6.69
CA SER A 107 -13.73 -1.09 6.27
C SER A 107 -14.41 -1.03 4.92
N PHE A 108 -14.34 -2.13 4.17
CA PHE A 108 -15.04 -2.30 2.90
C PHE A 108 -15.00 -3.76 2.46
N THR A 109 -15.81 -4.10 1.45
CA THR A 109 -15.69 -5.37 0.71
C THR A 109 -15.19 -5.13 -0.70
N ALA A 110 -14.31 -5.99 -1.22
CA ALA A 110 -13.69 -5.87 -2.54
C ALA A 110 -13.68 -7.21 -3.30
N ASN A 111 -13.15 -7.23 -4.53
CA ASN A 111 -12.77 -8.46 -5.21
C ASN A 111 -11.56 -9.12 -4.51
N ALA A 112 -11.52 -10.45 -4.50
CA ALA A 112 -10.42 -11.24 -3.91
C ALA A 112 -9.14 -11.30 -4.78
N SER A 113 -9.05 -10.47 -5.81
CA SER A 113 -7.83 -10.18 -6.58
C SER A 113 -7.43 -8.74 -6.33
N VAL A 114 -6.31 -8.52 -5.66
CA VAL A 114 -5.77 -7.19 -5.38
C VAL A 114 -4.54 -6.94 -6.25
N LYS A 115 -4.27 -5.68 -6.55
CA LYS A 115 -3.04 -5.28 -7.23
C LYS A 115 -2.09 -4.64 -6.24
N ALA A 116 -0.80 -4.86 -6.42
CA ALA A 116 0.24 -4.14 -5.71
C ALA A 116 1.22 -3.50 -6.69
N GLY A 117 1.78 -2.35 -6.31
CA GLY A 117 2.68 -1.58 -7.18
C GLY A 117 3.25 -0.37 -6.47
N LYS A 118 3.93 0.49 -7.24
CA LYS A 118 4.72 1.61 -6.68
C LYS A 118 5.68 1.14 -5.57
N ILE A 119 6.17 -0.09 -5.69
CA ILE A 119 7.07 -0.71 -4.72
C ILE A 119 8.38 0.07 -4.78
N SER A 120 8.72 0.71 -3.68
CA SER A 120 9.87 1.60 -3.57
C SER A 120 10.50 1.52 -2.19
N VAL A 121 11.77 1.90 -2.11
CA VAL A 121 12.44 2.20 -0.84
C VAL A 121 12.78 3.67 -0.75
N PHE A 122 12.80 4.18 0.47
CA PHE A 122 13.22 5.53 0.80
C PHE A 122 13.84 5.56 2.19
N THR A 123 14.44 6.70 2.55
CA THR A 123 14.88 7.00 3.92
C THR A 123 13.87 7.94 4.56
N GLN A 124 13.32 7.54 5.70
CA GLN A 124 12.41 8.39 6.47
C GLN A 124 13.11 9.67 6.93
N ASP A 125 12.40 10.80 6.93
CA ASP A 125 12.91 12.01 7.59
C ASP A 125 12.81 11.90 9.12
N ALA A 126 13.34 12.89 9.84
CA ALA A 126 13.38 12.89 11.32
C ALA A 126 11.99 12.83 11.98
N ASP A 127 10.94 13.30 11.29
CA ASP A 127 9.54 13.24 11.74
C ASP A 127 8.80 12.02 11.16
N GLY A 128 9.54 11.16 10.45
CA GLY A 128 9.06 9.97 9.78
C GLY A 128 8.27 10.25 8.50
N GLY A 129 8.37 11.43 7.91
CA GLY A 129 7.83 11.73 6.59
C GLY A 129 8.53 10.96 5.46
N ASP A 130 7.89 10.96 4.28
CA ASP A 130 8.32 10.24 3.08
C ASP A 130 8.54 11.16 1.87
N GLY A 131 8.76 12.46 2.11
CA GLY A 131 8.91 13.47 1.06
C GLY A 131 10.24 13.44 0.30
N GLY A 132 11.21 12.65 0.79
CA GLY A 132 12.54 12.54 0.21
C GLY A 132 12.60 11.78 -1.12
N ALA A 133 13.84 11.63 -1.60
CA ALA A 133 14.13 10.78 -2.75
C ALA A 133 13.77 9.32 -2.46
N ARG A 134 13.37 8.60 -3.51
CA ARG A 134 12.98 7.20 -3.42
C ARG A 134 13.46 6.41 -4.63
N SER A 135 13.72 5.13 -4.41
CA SER A 135 14.07 4.18 -5.45
C SER A 135 12.90 3.23 -5.65
N PHE A 136 12.33 3.17 -6.85
CA PHE A 136 11.32 2.20 -7.25
C PHE A 136 11.95 0.92 -7.77
N ALA A 137 11.22 -0.19 -7.63
CA ALA A 137 11.59 -1.46 -8.24
C ALA A 137 11.55 -1.41 -9.78
N ARG A 138 10.64 -0.61 -10.37
CA ARG A 138 10.59 -0.43 -11.84
C ARG A 138 11.34 0.84 -12.25
N ALA A 139 12.23 0.71 -13.24
CA ALA A 139 13.03 1.82 -13.77
C ALA A 139 12.18 2.99 -14.32
N LEU A 140 11.02 2.69 -14.90
CA LEU A 140 10.11 3.73 -15.40
C LEU A 140 9.64 4.67 -14.28
N GLU A 141 9.34 4.12 -13.10
CA GLU A 141 8.84 4.90 -11.96
C GLU A 141 9.96 5.75 -11.35
N ASN A 142 11.20 5.25 -11.31
CA ASN A 142 12.37 6.06 -10.93
C ASN A 142 12.53 7.32 -11.81
N ARG A 143 12.22 7.20 -13.10
CA ARG A 143 12.30 8.34 -14.03
C ARG A 143 11.14 9.31 -13.84
N LEU A 144 9.92 8.81 -13.62
CA LEU A 144 8.72 9.64 -13.56
C LEU A 144 8.51 10.29 -12.19
N TYR A 145 8.92 9.61 -11.12
CA TYR A 145 8.58 9.96 -9.74
C TYR A 145 9.82 9.87 -8.83
N PRO A 146 10.91 10.60 -9.08
CA PRO A 146 12.12 10.55 -8.25
C PRO A 146 11.85 10.93 -6.77
N THR A 147 10.77 11.69 -6.54
CA THR A 147 10.17 11.98 -5.24
C THR A 147 8.68 11.69 -5.29
N LEU A 148 8.01 11.71 -4.12
CA LEU A 148 6.58 11.50 -4.06
C LEU A 148 5.82 12.60 -4.84
N PRO A 149 4.97 12.25 -5.82
CA PRO A 149 4.18 13.25 -6.51
C PRO A 149 3.03 13.78 -5.63
N PRO A 150 2.54 15.01 -5.91
CA PRO A 150 1.35 15.55 -5.26
C PRO A 150 0.14 14.63 -5.38
N VAL A 151 -0.76 14.67 -4.40
CA VAL A 151 -1.92 13.75 -4.27
C VAL A 151 -2.91 13.79 -5.44
N HIS A 152 -2.89 14.83 -6.27
CA HIS A 152 -3.75 14.96 -7.45
C HIS A 152 -3.17 14.30 -8.72
N VAL A 153 -2.02 13.63 -8.62
CA VAL A 153 -1.39 12.96 -9.77
C VAL A 153 -1.99 11.56 -9.94
N ASN A 154 -3.11 11.49 -10.66
CA ASN A 154 -3.85 10.25 -10.91
C ASN A 154 -2.99 9.12 -11.49
N SER A 155 -2.03 9.44 -12.37
CA SER A 155 -1.12 8.43 -12.94
C SER A 155 -0.26 7.70 -11.90
N PHE A 156 -0.13 8.26 -10.70
CA PHE A 156 0.58 7.64 -9.58
C PHE A 156 -0.35 6.94 -8.58
N TYR A 157 -1.54 7.51 -8.28
CA TYR A 157 -2.42 7.02 -7.21
C TYR A 157 -3.56 6.10 -7.69
N GLU A 158 -3.96 6.21 -8.95
CA GLU A 158 -5.06 5.42 -9.54
C GLU A 158 -4.55 4.25 -10.41
N ARG A 159 -3.23 4.20 -10.70
CA ARG A 159 -2.63 3.20 -11.59
C ARG A 159 -1.54 2.38 -10.91
N VAL A 160 -1.84 1.10 -10.71
CA VAL A 160 -0.99 0.06 -10.11
C VAL A 160 -0.59 -1.00 -11.13
#